data_AF-A0A2U1FB76-F1
#
_entry.id   AF-A0A2U1FB76-F1
#
_cell.length_a   1.000
_cell.length_b   1.000
_cell.length_c   1.000
_cell.angle_alpha   90.00
_cell.angle_beta   90.00
_cell.angle_gamma   90.00
#
_symmetry.space_group_name_H-M   'P 1'
#
loop_
_entity.id
_entity.type
_entity.pdbx_description
1 polymer ?
#
loop_
_entity_poly.entity_id
_entity_poly.type
_entity_poly.pdbx_seq_one_letter_code
_entity_poly.pdbx_strand_id
1 'polypeptide(L)'
;MARLATLTDTAPPDAASTEASPHRPMIASSGDVPRGAGWAFEFLWDGLRCLARTEPDGLRLVTEAGRDVTSHFPELGVLAPWTSTSGLVLDGVVVALDGVGRPSAGKLRRRHRVAHPSEVLQAQVPVSYYVFDVLEVAGASTRRLPYRQRRELLAELDLSGSRVVIPPCFTGVDAEAVISTARRYGLDGVVAKRLESTYQAGRRSRSWIETPVRRTQEVVVGGWLPARGRPDTVGALLVGVPGESGLRYSGRVVTGITAGARRELDGLLATLERADSPFDATLPEDASGAARWLAPRLVGQVEHRRWTATGLLERPTWQGLRPSHPATVAAPVLAAPVVDTDLELDELETTDGPEAPGAPIRRAGTDVTGRRSDAPLDPSIVAAPSPADVESALRSRFSAHFVHNTLTAIASYVRTDPGRARELLTEFADFTRYSFRSGGEMTTVGDELHNAERYLTLEQARFGARLRAEVAVAPEVRGVLVPPFVVAPLVENAVRHGIEPVPGGGAVSVFAAGSGSDCVITVSDDGAGMGPEATRAASQVDQRHGGIAEVSRRMRAAFGSQCDVHVDTRPGVGTAVRLRLPAVTAAPPDHVMVG
;
A
#
# COMPACT_ATOMS: atom_id res chain seq x y z
N MET A 1 14.05 20.84 26.38
CA MET A 1 15.05 21.92 26.60
C MET A 1 15.94 21.72 27.84
N ALA A 2 15.40 21.55 29.06
CA ALA A 2 16.24 21.35 30.26
C ALA A 2 17.16 20.11 30.22
N ARG A 3 16.69 19.00 29.62
CA ARG A 3 17.50 17.79 29.35
C ARG A 3 18.56 17.98 28.25
N LEU A 4 18.29 18.86 27.29
CA LEU A 4 19.21 19.14 26.18
C LEU A 4 20.50 19.78 26.72
N ALA A 5 20.33 20.75 27.63
CA ALA A 5 21.43 21.41 28.34
C ALA A 5 22.29 20.42 29.17
N THR A 6 21.66 19.42 29.80
CA THR A 6 22.38 18.42 30.61
C THR A 6 23.08 17.35 29.76
N LEU A 7 22.55 17.01 28.59
CA LEU A 7 23.19 16.05 27.66
C LEU A 7 24.37 16.67 26.90
N THR A 8 24.34 17.98 26.62
CA THR A 8 25.47 18.70 26.01
C THR A 8 26.62 18.97 27.00
N ASP A 9 26.34 19.05 28.30
CA ASP A 9 27.31 19.39 29.36
C ASP A 9 28.26 18.22 29.75
N THR A 10 27.92 16.98 29.37
CA THR A 10 28.78 15.80 29.61
C THR A 10 29.81 15.54 28.50
N ALA A 11 29.79 16.35 27.43
CA ALA A 11 30.84 16.36 26.42
C ALA A 11 31.99 17.26 26.89
N PRO A 12 33.27 16.84 26.77
CA PRO A 12 34.39 17.67 27.21
C PRO A 12 34.41 19.03 26.51
N PRO A 13 34.75 20.13 27.21
CA PRO A 13 34.61 21.47 26.67
C PRO A 13 35.71 21.81 25.63
N ASP A 14 35.19 22.40 24.56
CA ASP A 14 35.71 23.44 23.68
C ASP A 14 36.92 23.22 22.76
N ALA A 15 36.61 23.25 21.46
CA ALA A 15 37.11 24.29 20.58
C ALA A 15 36.05 24.54 19.51
N ALA A 16 35.70 25.80 19.30
CA ALA A 16 34.97 26.29 18.14
C ALA A 16 35.39 25.53 16.87
N SER A 17 34.59 24.54 16.48
CA SER A 17 34.73 23.87 15.18
C SER A 17 33.90 24.69 14.21
N THR A 18 34.41 25.88 13.91
CA THR A 18 33.99 26.74 12.81
C THR A 18 34.44 26.14 11.47
N GLU A 19 34.26 24.84 11.28
CA GLU A 19 34.29 24.21 9.98
C GLU A 19 33.02 23.38 9.84
N ALA A 20 32.05 24.00 9.17
CA ALA A 20 30.84 23.38 8.65
C ALA A 20 31.21 22.25 7.67
N SER A 21 31.74 21.14 8.19
CA SER A 21 31.80 19.90 7.42
C SER A 21 30.37 19.57 7.01
N PRO A 22 30.05 19.54 5.70
CA PRO A 22 28.67 19.37 5.26
C PRO A 22 28.15 18.06 5.86
N HIS A 23 27.04 18.13 6.60
CA HIS A 23 26.37 16.91 7.06
C HIS A 23 26.15 16.02 5.84
N ARG A 24 26.78 14.85 5.86
CA ARG A 24 26.58 13.78 4.89
C ARG A 24 25.85 12.64 5.57
N PRO A 25 24.89 11.99 4.90
CA PRO A 25 24.22 10.83 5.45
C PRO A 25 25.19 9.72 5.90
N MET A 26 24.92 9.06 7.02
CA MET A 26 25.60 7.84 7.42
C MET A 26 25.03 6.67 6.60
N ILE A 27 25.89 5.79 6.09
CA ILE A 27 25.48 4.75 5.15
C ILE A 27 25.41 3.39 5.87
N ALA A 28 24.29 2.68 5.75
CA ALA A 28 24.15 1.35 6.30
C ALA A 28 25.00 0.33 5.53
N SER A 29 25.48 -0.71 6.19
CA SER A 29 26.04 -1.89 5.52
C SER A 29 24.90 -2.84 5.14
N SER A 30 24.93 -3.43 3.96
CA SER A 30 23.99 -4.51 3.64
C SER A 30 24.39 -5.79 4.38
N GLY A 31 23.40 -6.50 4.94
CA GLY A 31 23.63 -7.76 5.65
C GLY A 31 22.34 -8.39 6.17
N ASP A 32 22.47 -9.57 6.77
CA ASP A 32 21.36 -10.24 7.44
C ASP A 32 20.94 -9.49 8.70
N VAL A 33 19.69 -9.70 9.13
CA VAL A 33 19.17 -9.03 10.31
C VAL A 33 19.94 -9.51 11.55
N PRO A 34 20.56 -8.62 12.33
CA PRO A 34 21.41 -9.03 13.44
C PRO A 34 20.58 -9.64 14.57
N ARG A 35 21.14 -10.67 15.21
CA ARG A 35 20.56 -11.32 16.40
C ARG A 35 21.17 -10.76 17.69
N GLY A 36 20.41 -10.87 18.77
CA GLY A 36 20.85 -10.50 20.12
C GLY A 36 20.52 -9.05 20.52
N ALA A 37 20.85 -8.71 21.76
CA ALA A 37 20.56 -7.40 22.35
C ALA A 37 21.45 -6.27 21.79
N GLY A 38 21.10 -5.02 22.11
CA GLY A 38 21.89 -3.84 21.74
C GLY A 38 21.56 -3.25 20.36
N TRP A 39 20.46 -3.67 19.75
CA TRP A 39 19.96 -3.18 18.47
C TRP A 39 18.58 -2.54 18.61
N ALA A 40 18.37 -1.46 17.87
CA ALA A 40 17.06 -0.98 17.49
C ALA A 40 16.78 -1.39 16.04
N PHE A 41 15.53 -1.71 15.75
CA PHE A 41 15.07 -2.02 14.39
C PHE A 41 14.08 -0.97 13.94
N GLU A 42 14.26 -0.46 12.72
CA GLU A 42 13.32 0.42 12.04
C GLU A 42 12.91 -0.21 10.72
N PHE A 43 11.74 0.11 10.19
CA PHE A 43 11.39 -0.29 8.84
C PHE A 43 12.24 0.48 7.81
N LEU A 44 12.65 -0.22 6.76
CA LEU A 44 13.29 0.40 5.61
C LEU A 44 12.20 0.98 4.70
N TRP A 45 12.22 2.30 4.56
CA TRP A 45 11.30 3.05 3.71
C TRP A 45 11.99 3.40 2.39
N ASP A 46 11.48 2.89 1.26
CA ASP A 46 11.97 3.29 -0.07
C ASP A 46 11.51 4.70 -0.41
N GLY A 47 12.47 5.56 -0.74
CA GLY A 47 12.19 6.95 -1.06
C GLY A 47 13.45 7.75 -1.34
N LEU A 48 13.34 9.07 -1.29
CA LEU A 48 14.46 9.97 -1.51
C LEU A 48 15.07 10.39 -0.18
N ARG A 49 16.25 9.86 0.15
CA ARG A 49 16.95 10.24 1.37
C ARG A 49 17.43 11.68 1.29
N CYS A 50 17.05 12.46 2.29
CA CYS A 50 17.38 13.87 2.41
C CYS A 50 17.85 14.19 3.84
N LEU A 51 18.72 15.18 3.96
CA LEU A 51 18.91 15.90 5.21
C LEU A 51 18.06 17.17 5.14
N ALA A 52 17.21 17.36 6.14
CA ALA A 52 16.44 18.58 6.34
C ALA A 52 17.18 19.48 7.31
N ARG A 53 17.48 20.71 6.90
CA ARG A 53 18.18 21.71 7.70
C ARG A 53 17.32 22.95 7.82
N THR A 54 17.12 23.43 9.02
CA THR A 54 16.39 24.69 9.24
C THR A 54 17.42 25.81 9.34
N GLU A 55 17.45 26.66 8.32
CA GLU A 55 18.34 27.82 8.17
C GLU A 55 17.53 29.11 8.44
N PRO A 56 18.15 30.27 8.76
CA PRO A 56 17.42 31.49 9.10
C PRO A 56 16.39 31.96 8.06
N ASP A 57 16.61 31.60 6.79
CA ASP A 57 15.76 31.91 5.63
C ASP A 57 14.74 30.81 5.28
N GLY A 58 14.75 29.66 5.98
CA GLY A 58 13.74 28.62 5.82
C GLY A 58 14.26 27.20 5.97
N LEU A 59 13.52 26.25 5.39
CA LEU A 59 13.94 24.85 5.30
C LEU A 59 14.85 24.67 4.08
N ARG A 60 15.91 23.88 4.23
CA ARG A 60 16.71 23.35 3.13
C ARG A 60 16.73 21.82 3.15
N LEU A 61 16.40 21.20 2.02
CA LEU A 61 16.41 19.75 1.81
C LEU A 61 17.53 19.36 0.86
N VAL A 62 18.51 18.60 1.36
CA VAL A 62 19.68 18.18 0.58
C VAL A 62 19.73 16.67 0.49
N THR A 63 19.75 16.14 -0.73
CA THR A 63 19.86 14.69 -0.99
C THR A 63 21.23 14.13 -0.55
N GLU A 64 21.34 12.80 -0.46
CA GLU A 64 22.63 12.13 -0.21
C GLU A 64 23.74 12.54 -1.20
N ALA A 65 23.37 12.80 -2.45
CA ALA A 65 24.28 13.26 -3.50
C ALA A 65 24.65 14.76 -3.40
N GLY A 66 24.15 15.48 -2.39
CA GLY A 66 24.41 16.91 -2.19
C GLY A 66 23.55 17.84 -3.03
N ARG A 67 22.52 17.34 -3.72
CA ARG A 67 21.59 18.18 -4.50
C ARG A 67 20.52 18.78 -3.61
N ASP A 68 20.27 20.07 -3.79
CA ASP A 68 19.16 20.79 -3.18
C ASP A 68 17.85 20.45 -3.89
N VAL A 69 16.88 19.95 -3.13
CA VAL A 69 15.56 19.54 -3.62
C VAL A 69 14.44 20.26 -2.86
N THR A 70 14.76 21.36 -2.19
CA THR A 70 13.81 22.11 -1.34
C THR A 70 12.56 22.52 -2.11
N SER A 71 12.74 23.15 -3.28
CA SER A 71 11.64 23.62 -4.11
C SER A 71 10.73 22.48 -4.58
N HIS A 72 11.27 21.26 -4.66
CA HIS A 72 10.52 20.10 -5.13
C HIS A 72 9.51 19.66 -4.07
N PHE A 73 9.65 20.03 -2.80
CA PHE A 73 8.77 19.58 -1.71
C PHE A 73 8.32 20.75 -0.81
N PRO A 74 7.61 21.76 -1.37
CA PRO A 74 7.19 22.94 -0.62
C PRO A 74 6.30 22.62 0.60
N GLU A 75 5.53 21.52 0.55
CA GLU A 75 4.69 21.04 1.66
C GLU A 75 5.50 20.61 2.90
N LEU A 76 6.81 20.40 2.77
CA LEU A 76 7.71 20.12 3.90
C LEU A 76 8.16 21.40 4.63
N GLY A 77 7.80 22.58 4.11
CA GLY A 77 7.99 23.88 4.77
C GLY A 77 7.35 23.98 6.16
N VAL A 78 6.53 23.01 6.57
CA VAL A 78 6.05 22.82 7.95
C VAL A 78 7.17 22.73 8.99
N LEU A 79 8.41 22.42 8.58
CA LEU A 79 9.59 22.43 9.44
C LEU A 79 10.19 23.83 9.62
N ALA A 80 9.78 24.84 8.84
CA ALA A 80 10.33 26.20 8.91
C ALA A 80 10.22 26.88 10.29
N PRO A 81 9.20 26.67 11.14
CA PRO A 81 9.16 27.30 12.47
C PRO A 81 10.36 26.95 13.37
N TRP A 82 11.03 25.82 13.10
CA TRP A 82 12.21 25.37 13.83
C TRP A 82 13.49 26.16 13.49
N THR A 83 13.44 27.03 12.47
CA THR A 83 14.55 27.94 12.12
C THR A 83 14.78 28.98 13.22
N SER A 84 13.70 29.50 13.81
CA SER A 84 13.74 30.68 14.68
C SER A 84 14.11 30.37 16.13
N THR A 85 13.94 29.11 16.55
CA THR A 85 14.07 28.70 17.95
C THR A 85 15.23 27.77 18.21
N SER A 86 15.73 27.03 17.20
CA SER A 86 16.64 25.93 17.51
C SER A 86 17.65 25.50 16.45
N GLY A 87 17.61 25.80 15.15
CA GLY A 87 18.67 25.24 14.27
C GLY A 87 18.72 23.70 14.30
N LEU A 88 17.92 23.08 13.46
CA LEU A 88 17.62 21.66 13.45
C LEU A 88 18.19 21.01 12.20
N VAL A 89 18.85 19.86 12.37
CA VAL A 89 19.28 19.00 11.26
C VAL A 89 18.73 17.60 11.45
N LEU A 90 17.88 17.15 10.52
CA LEU A 90 17.22 15.84 10.55
C LEU A 90 17.69 14.96 9.41
N ASP A 91 17.87 13.66 9.67
CA ASP A 91 18.10 12.64 8.64
C ASP A 91 16.83 11.80 8.45
N GLY A 92 16.41 11.69 7.20
CA GLY A 92 15.13 11.10 6.87
C GLY A 92 14.99 10.77 5.39
N VAL A 93 13.80 10.32 5.03
CA VAL A 93 13.46 9.93 3.66
C VAL A 93 12.11 10.51 3.27
N VAL A 94 12.05 11.15 2.10
CA VAL A 94 10.79 11.59 1.50
C VAL A 94 10.14 10.39 0.83
N VAL A 95 8.91 10.09 1.22
CA VAL A 95 8.15 8.91 0.79
C VAL A 95 6.84 9.35 0.16
N ALA A 96 6.51 8.74 -0.98
CA ALA A 96 5.16 8.74 -1.55
C ALA A 96 4.53 7.36 -1.33
N LEU A 97 3.29 7.30 -0.87
CA LEU A 97 2.58 6.04 -0.63
C LEU A 97 1.58 5.73 -1.75
N ASP A 98 1.33 4.44 -1.99
CA ASP A 98 0.22 3.96 -2.80
C ASP A 98 -1.12 3.97 -2.02
N GLY A 99 -2.21 3.57 -2.68
CA GLY A 99 -3.56 3.58 -2.08
C GLY A 99 -3.76 2.62 -0.90
N VAL A 100 -2.80 1.73 -0.62
CA VAL A 100 -2.82 0.81 0.53
C VAL A 100 -1.71 1.12 1.54
N GLY A 101 -1.03 2.27 1.40
CA GLY A 101 -0.06 2.78 2.36
C GLY A 101 1.37 2.23 2.22
N ARG A 102 1.76 1.71 1.05
CA ARG A 102 3.13 1.22 0.78
C ARG A 102 3.97 2.23 0.00
N PRO A 103 5.30 2.26 0.19
CA PRO A 103 6.18 3.13 -0.60
C PRO A 103 6.08 2.88 -2.12
N SER A 104 5.85 3.95 -2.88
CA SER A 104 5.76 3.92 -4.34
C SER A 104 6.84 4.79 -4.97
N ALA A 105 7.92 4.14 -5.41
CA ALA A 105 9.01 4.80 -6.15
C ALA A 105 8.52 5.46 -7.46
N GLY A 106 7.49 4.90 -8.11
CA GLY A 106 6.90 5.48 -9.32
C GLY A 106 6.25 6.83 -9.05
N LYS A 107 5.37 6.88 -8.04
CA LYS A 107 4.75 8.13 -7.59
C LYS A 107 5.80 9.16 -7.15
N LEU A 108 6.77 8.76 -6.34
CA LEU A 108 7.83 9.67 -5.90
C LEU A 108 8.66 10.21 -7.06
N ARG A 109 8.97 9.39 -8.09
CA ARG A 109 9.67 9.87 -9.30
C ARG A 109 8.86 10.92 -10.05
N ARG A 110 7.55 10.72 -10.25
CA ARG A 110 6.66 11.74 -10.87
C ARG A 110 6.75 13.05 -10.09
N ARG A 111 6.69 12.97 -8.77
CA ARG A 111 6.76 14.11 -7.87
C ARG A 111 8.12 14.83 -7.90
N HIS A 112 9.21 14.09 -7.90
CA HIS A 112 10.59 14.60 -7.87
C HIS A 112 11.10 15.11 -9.24
N ARG A 113 10.42 14.80 -10.35
CA ARG A 113 10.78 15.37 -11.66
C ARG A 113 10.40 16.85 -11.81
N VAL A 114 9.49 17.35 -10.97
CA VAL A 114 8.95 18.71 -11.07
C VAL A 114 9.50 19.56 -9.92
N ALA A 115 10.34 20.53 -10.27
CA ALA A 115 11.03 21.36 -9.29
C ALA A 115 10.13 22.33 -8.53
N HIS A 116 9.00 22.74 -9.10
CA HIS A 116 8.01 23.64 -8.47
C HIS A 116 6.60 23.08 -8.75
N PRO A 117 6.16 22.08 -7.97
CA PRO A 117 4.92 21.35 -8.22
C PRO A 117 3.69 22.23 -7.96
N SER A 118 2.70 22.18 -8.85
CA SER A 118 1.39 22.80 -8.58
C SER A 118 0.69 22.16 -7.39
N GLU A 119 -0.24 22.88 -6.76
CA GLU A 119 -1.06 22.34 -5.67
C GLU A 119 -1.82 21.07 -6.10
N VAL A 120 -2.25 21.02 -7.38
CA VAL A 120 -2.89 19.84 -7.98
C VAL A 120 -1.97 18.62 -7.95
N LEU A 121 -0.70 18.77 -8.38
CA LEU A 121 0.25 17.67 -8.37
C LEU A 121 0.58 17.23 -6.93
N GLN A 122 0.68 18.18 -5.98
CA GLN A 122 0.89 17.87 -4.57
C GLN A 122 -0.29 17.08 -3.98
N ALA A 123 -1.53 17.41 -4.34
CA ALA A 123 -2.72 16.70 -3.90
C ALA A 123 -2.82 15.29 -4.51
N GLN A 124 -2.47 15.13 -5.79
CA GLN A 124 -2.47 13.82 -6.48
C GLN A 124 -1.36 12.89 -5.97
N VAL A 125 -0.19 13.45 -5.63
CA VAL A 125 0.95 12.69 -5.13
C VAL A 125 1.43 13.29 -3.81
N PRO A 126 0.69 13.05 -2.72
CA PRO A 126 1.10 13.51 -1.40
C PRO A 126 2.39 12.80 -0.98
N VAL A 127 3.33 13.55 -0.44
CA VAL A 127 4.55 13.00 0.17
C VAL A 127 4.58 13.30 1.67
N SER A 128 5.40 12.55 2.37
CA SER A 128 5.75 12.85 3.77
C SER A 128 7.22 12.56 4.02
N TYR A 129 7.79 13.26 4.99
CA TYR A 129 9.17 13.12 5.39
C TYR A 129 9.27 12.21 6.62
N TYR A 130 9.83 11.03 6.42
CA TYR A 130 10.00 9.99 7.44
C TYR A 130 11.35 10.18 8.12
N VAL A 131 11.33 10.72 9.33
CA VAL A 131 12.51 11.13 10.09
C VAL A 131 12.96 10.02 11.03
N PHE A 132 14.23 9.64 10.94
CA PHE A 132 14.78 8.54 11.72
C PHE A 132 16.04 8.88 12.52
N ASP A 133 16.64 10.05 12.33
CA ASP A 133 17.73 10.54 13.17
C ASP A 133 17.70 12.08 13.26
N VAL A 134 18.32 12.61 14.31
CA VAL A 134 18.51 14.04 14.53
C VAL A 134 19.99 14.28 14.76
N LEU A 135 20.59 15.19 13.99
CA LEU A 135 22.03 15.45 13.94
C LEU A 135 22.44 16.75 14.63
N GLU A 136 21.48 17.65 14.81
CA GLU A 136 21.62 18.95 15.46
C GLU A 136 20.29 19.39 16.05
N VAL A 137 20.31 19.94 17.26
CA VAL A 137 19.18 20.56 17.97
C VAL A 137 19.69 21.77 18.73
N ALA A 138 18.96 22.89 18.72
CA ALA A 138 19.41 24.14 19.35
C ALA A 138 20.79 24.64 18.81
N GLY A 139 21.15 24.31 17.56
CA GLY A 139 22.47 24.56 16.97
C GLY A 139 23.58 23.65 17.50
N ALA A 140 23.27 22.76 18.45
CA ALA A 140 24.22 21.85 19.07
C ALA A 140 24.18 20.48 18.39
N SER A 141 25.36 19.98 18.00
CA SER A 141 25.43 18.69 17.31
C SER A 141 25.21 17.52 18.26
N THR A 142 24.31 16.60 17.86
CA THR A 142 23.99 15.36 18.60
C THR A 142 24.78 14.16 18.08
N ARG A 143 25.60 14.32 17.04
CA ARG A 143 26.26 13.21 16.31
C ARG A 143 27.13 12.31 17.19
N ARG A 144 27.70 12.85 18.27
CA ARG A 144 28.54 12.11 19.23
C ARG A 144 27.73 11.36 20.29
N LEU A 145 26.43 11.62 20.41
CA LEU A 145 25.55 10.89 21.32
C LEU A 145 25.27 9.47 20.77
N PRO A 146 25.09 8.46 21.64
CA PRO A 146 24.50 7.18 21.30
C PRO A 146 23.19 7.31 20.52
N TYR A 147 22.93 6.40 19.58
CA TYR A 147 21.70 6.38 18.79
C TYR A 147 20.45 6.38 19.67
N ARG A 148 20.46 5.63 20.79
CA ARG A 148 19.38 5.65 21.79
C ARG A 148 19.00 7.07 22.21
N GLN A 149 19.99 7.88 22.58
CA GLN A 149 19.76 9.24 23.06
C GLN A 149 19.31 10.17 21.93
N ARG A 150 19.90 10.06 20.73
CA ARG A 150 19.43 10.83 19.56
C ARG A 150 17.97 10.49 19.24
N ARG A 151 17.58 9.23 19.40
CA ARG A 151 16.23 8.77 19.15
C ARG A 151 15.22 9.27 20.20
N GLU A 152 15.62 9.29 21.47
CA GLU A 152 14.84 9.94 22.55
C GLU A 152 14.67 11.43 22.29
N LEU A 153 15.74 12.14 21.91
CA LEU A 153 15.68 13.55 21.53
C LEU A 153 14.73 13.79 20.36
N LEU A 154 14.82 12.99 19.30
CA LEU A 154 13.93 13.11 18.14
C LEU A 154 12.46 12.95 18.52
N ALA A 155 12.13 12.05 19.44
CA ALA A 155 10.77 11.85 19.91
C ALA A 155 10.24 13.03 20.76
N GLU A 156 11.13 13.75 21.46
CA GLU A 156 10.77 14.92 22.27
C GLU A 156 10.53 16.19 21.42
N LEU A 157 10.99 16.23 20.16
CA LEU A 157 10.87 17.40 19.30
C LEU A 157 9.44 17.67 18.79
N ASP A 158 8.44 16.83 19.10
CA ASP A 158 7.05 16.99 18.64
C ASP A 158 6.91 17.48 17.18
N LEU A 159 7.74 16.90 16.29
CA LEU A 159 7.76 17.26 14.86
C LEU A 159 6.53 16.75 14.10
N SER A 160 5.61 16.09 14.80
CA SER A 160 4.49 15.36 14.25
C SER A 160 3.48 16.35 13.64
N GLY A 161 3.62 16.61 12.35
CA GLY A 161 2.71 17.41 11.54
C GLY A 161 2.13 16.58 10.39
N SER A 162 1.21 17.17 9.61
CA SER A 162 0.52 16.47 8.50
C SER A 162 1.46 15.85 7.44
N ARG A 163 2.72 16.30 7.37
CA ARG A 163 3.71 15.88 6.36
C ARG A 163 5.03 15.36 6.94
N VAL A 164 5.17 15.26 8.26
CA VAL A 164 6.39 14.76 8.92
C VAL A 164 6.01 13.58 9.81
N VAL A 165 6.68 12.46 9.61
CA VAL A 165 6.42 11.21 10.31
C VAL A 165 7.69 10.80 11.03
N ILE A 166 7.58 10.47 12.31
CA ILE A 166 8.65 9.82 13.08
C ILE A 166 8.25 8.34 13.19
N PRO A 167 8.76 7.43 12.33
CA PRO A 167 8.35 6.03 12.33
C PRO A 167 8.81 5.34 13.61
N PRO A 168 8.10 4.34 14.14
CA PRO A 168 8.52 3.66 15.36
C PRO A 168 9.91 3.02 15.22
N CYS A 169 10.66 2.99 16.31
CA CYS A 169 11.84 2.12 16.44
C CYS A 169 11.53 1.02 17.46
N PHE A 170 11.91 -0.21 17.14
CA PHE A 170 11.63 -1.38 17.97
C PHE A 170 12.91 -1.81 18.69
N THR A 171 12.83 -1.95 20.01
CA THR A 171 13.94 -2.41 20.86
C THR A 171 13.46 -3.56 21.74
N GLY A 172 14.36 -4.46 22.12
CA GLY A 172 14.02 -5.63 22.95
C GLY A 172 13.07 -6.63 22.27
N VAL A 173 12.96 -6.58 20.95
CA VAL A 173 12.12 -7.47 20.14
C VAL A 173 12.98 -8.46 19.34
N ASP A 174 12.36 -9.57 18.93
CA ASP A 174 12.96 -10.50 17.99
C ASP A 174 13.06 -9.85 16.59
N ALA A 175 14.28 -9.87 16.05
CA ALA A 175 14.60 -9.34 14.73
C ALA A 175 13.79 -10.01 13.61
N GLU A 176 13.55 -11.33 13.73
CA GLU A 176 12.76 -12.10 12.75
C GLU A 176 11.29 -11.66 12.75
N ALA A 177 10.76 -11.28 13.91
CA ALA A 177 9.40 -10.74 14.01
C ALA A 177 9.28 -9.39 13.28
N VAL A 178 10.29 -8.53 13.34
CA VAL A 178 10.26 -7.23 12.66
C VAL A 178 10.36 -7.39 11.15
N ILE A 179 11.31 -8.21 10.65
CA ILE A 179 11.46 -8.42 9.21
C ILE A 179 10.28 -9.19 8.58
N SER A 180 9.68 -10.13 9.32
CA SER A 180 8.45 -10.80 8.88
C SER A 180 7.27 -9.84 8.82
N THR A 181 7.17 -8.89 9.75
CA THR A 181 6.19 -7.80 9.73
C THR A 181 6.41 -6.88 8.53
N ALA A 182 7.66 -6.49 8.24
CA ALA A 182 8.00 -5.71 7.05
C ALA A 182 7.57 -6.43 5.77
N ARG A 183 7.81 -7.75 5.68
CA ARG A 183 7.38 -8.59 4.55
C ARG A 183 5.86 -8.60 4.41
N ARG A 184 5.12 -8.81 5.50
CA ARG A 184 3.65 -8.85 5.53
C ARG A 184 3.03 -7.54 5.02
N TYR A 185 3.58 -6.40 5.43
CA TYR A 185 3.07 -5.09 5.02
C TYR A 185 3.58 -4.60 3.66
N GLY A 186 4.39 -5.38 2.96
CA GLY A 186 4.91 -4.98 1.66
C GLY A 186 5.98 -3.89 1.74
N LEU A 187 6.66 -3.76 2.88
CA LEU A 187 7.79 -2.84 3.06
C LEU A 187 9.06 -3.45 2.47
N ASP A 188 10.08 -2.59 2.29
CA ASP A 188 11.32 -2.94 1.60
C ASP A 188 12.32 -3.72 2.45
N GLY A 189 12.20 -3.65 3.78
CA GLY A 189 13.20 -4.22 4.67
C GLY A 189 13.14 -3.68 6.07
N VAL A 190 14.23 -3.90 6.78
CA VAL A 190 14.52 -3.32 8.09
C VAL A 190 15.91 -2.70 8.09
N VAL A 191 16.09 -1.66 8.89
CA VAL A 191 17.41 -1.12 9.22
C VAL A 191 17.64 -1.35 10.71
N ALA A 192 18.64 -2.15 11.03
CA ALA A 192 19.08 -2.37 12.41
C ALA A 192 20.18 -1.35 12.76
N LYS A 193 20.03 -0.65 13.88
CA LYS A 193 20.97 0.37 14.37
C LYS A 193 21.47 -0.02 15.77
N ARG A 194 22.79 -0.03 15.98
CA ARG A 194 23.39 -0.27 17.31
C ARG A 194 23.00 0.85 18.26
N LEU A 195 22.40 0.51 19.41
CA LEU A 195 21.90 1.49 20.39
C LEU A 195 22.98 2.48 20.86
N GLU A 196 24.19 1.95 21.09
CA GLU A 196 25.35 2.71 21.59
C GLU A 196 26.20 3.33 20.48
N SER A 197 25.75 3.31 19.22
CA SER A 197 26.54 3.86 18.11
C SER A 197 26.36 5.37 17.93
N THR A 198 27.47 6.05 17.69
CA THR A 198 27.49 7.46 17.25
C THR A 198 27.20 7.56 15.75
N TYR A 199 26.81 8.76 15.30
CA TYR A 199 26.53 9.03 13.91
C TYR A 199 27.81 9.30 13.11
N GLN A 200 28.11 8.45 12.13
CA GLN A 200 29.33 8.51 11.32
C GLN A 200 29.05 9.11 9.95
N ALA A 201 29.00 10.45 9.89
CA ALA A 201 28.64 11.19 8.68
C ALA A 201 29.48 10.79 7.46
N GLY A 202 28.81 10.47 6.35
CA GLY A 202 29.43 10.07 5.08
C GLY A 202 30.14 8.71 5.08
N ARG A 203 30.11 7.96 6.18
CA ARG A 203 30.77 6.65 6.27
C ARG A 203 29.76 5.52 6.19
N ARG A 204 30.15 4.46 5.48
CA ARG A 204 29.49 3.16 5.60
C ARG A 204 29.91 2.48 6.90
N SER A 205 28.96 2.05 7.71
CA SER A 205 29.23 1.46 9.02
C SER A 205 28.42 0.20 9.24
N ARG A 206 29.00 -0.78 9.95
CA ARG A 206 28.29 -1.98 10.43
C ARG A 206 27.45 -1.71 11.67
N SER A 207 27.51 -0.50 12.22
CA SER A 207 26.60 -0.08 13.28
C SER A 207 25.17 0.10 12.77
N TRP A 208 25.01 0.33 11.47
CA TRP A 208 23.74 0.33 10.77
C TRP A 208 23.74 -0.81 9.75
N ILE A 209 22.80 -1.73 9.83
CA ILE A 209 22.66 -2.86 8.91
C ILE A 209 21.33 -2.74 8.21
N GLU A 210 21.34 -2.60 6.89
CA GLU A 210 20.13 -2.69 6.08
C GLU A 210 19.92 -4.14 5.65
N THR A 211 18.74 -4.68 5.94
CA THR A 211 18.31 -6.02 5.57
C THR A 211 17.05 -5.90 4.72
N PRO A 212 17.15 -5.98 3.38
CA PRO A 212 15.98 -5.92 2.51
C PRO A 212 15.11 -7.16 2.70
N VAL A 213 13.79 -7.02 2.55
CA VAL A 213 12.88 -8.15 2.43
C VAL A 213 13.16 -8.84 1.11
N ARG A 214 13.77 -10.03 1.19
CA ARG A 214 13.93 -10.92 0.04
C ARG A 214 12.61 -11.65 -0.20
N ARG A 215 12.13 -11.61 -1.44
CA ARG A 215 10.97 -12.38 -1.91
C ARG A 215 11.44 -13.37 -2.94
N THR A 216 10.85 -14.55 -2.92
CA THR A 216 11.17 -15.60 -3.88
C THR A 216 9.94 -15.98 -4.65
N GLN A 217 10.12 -16.23 -5.95
CA GLN A 217 9.06 -16.62 -6.87
C GLN A 217 9.55 -17.81 -7.69
N GLU A 218 8.71 -18.83 -7.84
CA GLU A 218 8.92 -19.83 -8.87
C GLU A 218 8.50 -19.25 -10.22
N VAL A 219 9.27 -19.52 -11.26
CA VAL A 219 9.02 -19.03 -12.62
C VAL A 219 9.29 -20.13 -13.62
N VAL A 220 8.56 -20.12 -14.73
CA VAL A 220 8.81 -21.00 -15.86
C VAL A 220 9.72 -20.29 -16.85
N VAL A 221 10.78 -20.98 -17.30
CA VAL A 221 11.69 -20.45 -18.31
C VAL A 221 11.07 -20.68 -19.69
N GLY A 222 10.74 -19.60 -20.39
CA GLY A 222 10.18 -19.63 -21.74
C GLY A 222 11.20 -19.35 -22.84
N GLY A 223 12.37 -18.83 -22.49
CA GLY A 223 13.44 -18.56 -23.44
C GLY A 223 14.68 -18.02 -22.78
N TRP A 224 15.69 -17.75 -23.58
CA TRP A 224 16.94 -17.14 -23.13
C TRP A 224 17.55 -16.23 -24.18
N LEU A 225 18.33 -15.25 -23.72
CA LEU A 225 19.11 -14.36 -24.56
C LEU A 225 20.58 -14.76 -24.50
N PRO A 226 21.31 -14.80 -25.63
CA PRO A 226 22.74 -15.04 -25.61
C PRO A 226 23.54 -13.99 -24.85
N ALA A 227 24.64 -14.43 -24.25
CA ALA A 227 25.63 -13.54 -23.68
C ALA A 227 26.34 -12.78 -24.81
N ARG A 228 26.65 -11.50 -24.58
CA ARG A 228 27.35 -10.67 -25.56
C ARG A 228 28.65 -11.34 -26.01
N GLY A 229 28.79 -11.55 -27.32
CA GLY A 229 29.95 -12.19 -27.94
C GLY A 229 30.05 -13.71 -27.73
N ARG A 230 29.04 -14.36 -27.12
CA ARG A 230 28.99 -15.82 -26.89
C ARG A 230 27.59 -16.35 -27.22
N PRO A 231 27.31 -16.68 -28.49
CA PRO A 231 25.96 -16.99 -28.96
C PRO A 231 25.35 -18.21 -28.27
N ASP A 232 26.17 -19.19 -27.86
CA ASP A 232 25.72 -20.46 -27.26
C ASP A 232 25.79 -20.45 -25.73
N THR A 233 25.83 -19.27 -25.13
CA THR A 233 25.98 -19.12 -23.68
C THR A 233 24.86 -18.25 -23.13
N VAL A 234 24.13 -18.75 -22.13
CA VAL A 234 22.97 -18.05 -21.53
C VAL A 234 23.35 -16.68 -20.94
N GLY A 235 23.02 -15.58 -21.60
CA GLY A 235 23.21 -14.22 -21.10
C GLY A 235 22.13 -13.79 -20.13
N ALA A 236 20.87 -14.13 -20.44
CA ALA A 236 19.72 -13.88 -19.59
C ALA A 236 18.64 -14.94 -19.81
N LEU A 237 17.78 -15.14 -18.82
CA LEU A 237 16.58 -15.98 -18.94
C LEU A 237 15.35 -15.08 -19.12
N LEU A 238 14.46 -15.49 -20.03
CA LEU A 238 13.14 -14.93 -20.18
C LEU A 238 12.17 -15.82 -19.42
N VAL A 239 11.51 -15.25 -18.42
CA VAL A 239 10.71 -16.03 -17.48
C VAL A 239 9.27 -15.54 -17.44
N GLY A 240 8.36 -16.45 -17.12
CA GLY A 240 6.95 -16.15 -16.98
C GLY A 240 6.26 -17.07 -15.98
N VAL A 241 5.00 -16.78 -15.74
CA VAL A 241 4.09 -17.67 -15.00
C VAL A 241 3.05 -18.22 -15.96
N PRO A 242 2.52 -19.44 -15.75
CA PRO A 242 1.40 -19.95 -16.52
C PRO A 242 0.23 -18.96 -16.59
N GLY A 243 -0.23 -18.70 -17.80
CA GLY A 243 -1.47 -18.02 -18.16
C GLY A 243 -2.39 -18.95 -18.94
N GLU A 244 -3.48 -18.42 -19.47
CA GLU A 244 -4.51 -19.24 -20.13
C GLU A 244 -4.10 -19.77 -21.51
N SER A 245 -3.37 -18.97 -22.29
CA SER A 245 -2.94 -19.29 -23.65
C SER A 245 -1.44 -19.52 -23.78
N GLY A 246 -0.66 -19.30 -22.72
CA GLY A 246 0.80 -19.36 -22.74
C GLY A 246 1.41 -18.91 -21.43
N LEU A 247 2.70 -18.58 -21.43
CA LEU A 247 3.35 -17.93 -20.29
C LEU A 247 3.05 -16.44 -20.29
N ARG A 248 2.56 -15.91 -19.18
CA ARG A 248 2.58 -14.47 -18.93
C ARG A 248 4.00 -14.03 -18.62
N TYR A 249 4.56 -13.19 -19.48
CA TYR A 249 5.92 -12.69 -19.30
C TYR A 249 6.07 -11.94 -17.97
N SER A 250 7.00 -12.40 -17.13
CA SER A 250 7.26 -11.86 -15.79
C SER A 250 8.63 -11.19 -15.67
N GLY A 251 9.39 -11.13 -16.77
CA GLY A 251 10.61 -10.34 -16.86
C GLY A 251 11.84 -11.09 -17.35
N ARG A 252 12.94 -10.35 -17.44
CA ARG A 252 14.27 -10.82 -17.84
C ARG A 252 15.18 -10.96 -16.63
N VAL A 253 15.81 -12.13 -16.47
CA VAL A 253 16.72 -12.43 -15.36
C VAL A 253 18.15 -12.46 -15.89
N VAL A 254 18.96 -11.48 -15.50
CA VAL A 254 20.36 -11.34 -15.93
C VAL A 254 21.34 -11.71 -14.80
N THR A 255 20.93 -11.51 -13.55
CA THR A 255 21.77 -11.71 -12.37
C THR A 255 21.56 -13.09 -11.75
N GLY A 256 22.56 -13.63 -11.06
CA GLY A 256 22.50 -14.95 -10.42
C GLY A 256 22.79 -16.15 -11.34
N ILE A 257 22.99 -15.94 -12.64
CA ILE A 257 23.34 -17.00 -13.61
C ILE A 257 24.84 -17.30 -13.55
N THR A 258 25.25 -18.05 -12.53
CA THR A 258 26.64 -18.47 -12.30
C THR A 258 27.14 -19.44 -13.38
N ALA A 259 28.46 -19.69 -13.42
CA ALA A 259 29.03 -20.70 -14.32
C ALA A 259 28.50 -22.13 -14.04
N GLY A 260 28.11 -22.42 -12.79
CA GLY A 260 27.44 -23.67 -12.44
C GLY A 260 26.04 -23.74 -13.02
N ALA A 261 25.24 -22.68 -12.84
CA ALA A 261 23.89 -22.59 -13.40
C ALA A 261 23.88 -22.69 -14.93
N ARG A 262 24.87 -22.10 -15.61
CA ARG A 262 25.01 -22.22 -17.08
C ARG A 262 25.17 -23.67 -17.51
N ARG A 263 26.10 -24.41 -16.88
CA ARG A 263 26.32 -25.84 -17.21
C ARG A 263 25.09 -26.69 -16.97
N GLU A 264 24.36 -26.41 -15.89
CA GLU A 264 23.09 -27.09 -15.59
C GLU A 264 22.02 -26.81 -16.64
N LEU A 265 21.89 -25.56 -17.07
CA LEU A 265 20.94 -25.14 -18.10
C LEU A 265 21.33 -25.68 -19.48
N ASP A 266 22.58 -25.53 -19.92
CA ASP A 266 23.04 -25.85 -21.27
C ASP A 266 22.65 -27.27 -21.72
N GLY A 267 22.74 -28.26 -20.81
CA GLY A 267 22.34 -29.64 -21.10
C GLY A 267 20.83 -29.85 -21.30
N LEU A 268 20.00 -28.96 -20.74
CA LEU A 268 18.54 -29.02 -20.82
C LEU A 268 17.99 -28.17 -21.98
N LEU A 269 18.58 -27.01 -22.23
CA LEU A 269 18.07 -26.03 -23.21
C LEU A 269 18.01 -26.62 -24.63
N ALA A 270 19.02 -27.37 -25.05
CA ALA A 270 19.07 -27.97 -26.39
C ALA A 270 17.89 -28.95 -26.65
N THR A 271 17.38 -29.61 -25.61
CA THR A 271 16.27 -30.57 -25.73
C THR A 271 14.89 -29.92 -25.74
N LEU A 272 14.83 -28.62 -25.42
CA LEU A 272 13.59 -27.89 -25.22
C LEU A 272 13.40 -26.77 -26.24
N GLU A 273 14.29 -26.63 -27.22
CA GLU A 273 14.20 -25.56 -28.21
C GLU A 273 12.90 -25.65 -29.02
N ARG A 274 12.30 -24.49 -29.30
CA ARG A 274 11.12 -24.35 -30.14
C ARG A 274 11.24 -23.14 -31.06
N ALA A 275 10.48 -23.14 -32.16
CA ALA A 275 10.51 -22.06 -33.14
C ALA A 275 9.84 -20.77 -32.63
N ASP A 276 8.68 -20.91 -31.99
CA ASP A 276 7.85 -19.76 -31.59
C ASP A 276 7.94 -19.45 -30.10
N SER A 277 7.67 -18.19 -29.74
CA SER A 277 7.56 -17.77 -28.34
C SER A 277 6.50 -18.58 -27.58
N PRO A 278 6.78 -19.04 -26.34
CA PRO A 278 5.78 -19.64 -25.48
C PRO A 278 4.99 -18.61 -24.67
N PHE A 279 5.27 -17.31 -24.83
CA PHE A 279 4.61 -16.24 -24.10
C PHE A 279 3.32 -15.80 -24.80
N ASP A 280 2.31 -15.44 -24.02
CA ASP A 280 0.98 -15.05 -24.51
C ASP A 280 0.90 -13.61 -25.06
N ALA A 281 1.84 -12.75 -24.67
CA ALA A 281 1.97 -11.38 -25.14
C ALA A 281 3.24 -11.18 -25.98
N THR A 282 3.19 -10.21 -26.90
CA THR A 282 4.37 -9.71 -27.60
C THR A 282 5.36 -9.14 -26.59
N LEU A 283 6.57 -9.70 -26.53
CA LEU A 283 7.62 -9.18 -25.66
C LEU A 283 8.24 -7.91 -26.26
N PRO A 284 8.77 -6.99 -25.42
CA PRO A 284 9.58 -5.87 -25.87
C PRO A 284 10.68 -6.31 -26.84
N GLU A 285 11.01 -5.50 -27.85
CA GLU A 285 12.01 -5.84 -28.88
C GLU A 285 13.38 -6.22 -28.27
N ASP A 286 13.79 -5.55 -27.19
CA ASP A 286 15.04 -5.83 -26.48
C ASP A 286 15.04 -7.18 -25.73
N ALA A 287 13.86 -7.79 -25.57
CA ALA A 287 13.66 -9.10 -24.97
C ALA A 287 13.40 -10.19 -26.01
N SER A 288 12.84 -9.87 -27.19
CA SER A 288 12.49 -10.85 -28.24
C SER A 288 13.50 -10.98 -29.38
N GLY A 289 14.21 -9.90 -29.75
CA GLY A 289 14.96 -9.84 -31.02
C GLY A 289 16.12 -10.82 -31.17
N ALA A 290 16.68 -11.33 -30.07
CA ALA A 290 17.74 -12.34 -30.07
C ALA A 290 17.40 -13.56 -29.18
N ALA A 291 16.12 -13.73 -28.84
CA ALA A 291 15.68 -14.78 -27.95
C ALA A 291 15.75 -16.15 -28.62
N ARG A 292 16.22 -17.15 -27.87
CA ARG A 292 16.05 -18.56 -28.21
C ARG A 292 14.92 -19.11 -27.35
N TRP A 293 13.86 -19.59 -28.00
CA TRP A 293 12.62 -20.00 -27.34
C TRP A 293 12.69 -21.44 -26.86
N LEU A 294 12.02 -21.70 -25.73
CA LEU A 294 11.99 -23.01 -25.09
C LEU A 294 10.56 -23.46 -24.86
N ALA A 295 10.33 -24.77 -24.93
CA ALA A 295 9.14 -25.38 -24.38
C ALA A 295 9.08 -25.06 -22.87
N PRO A 296 7.93 -24.59 -22.35
CA PRO A 296 7.80 -24.06 -20.98
C PRO A 296 7.75 -25.19 -19.93
N ARG A 297 8.87 -25.92 -19.80
CA ARG A 297 9.01 -27.13 -18.97
C ARG A 297 9.95 -26.94 -17.78
N LEU A 298 10.86 -25.96 -17.85
CA LEU A 298 11.82 -25.72 -16.79
C LEU A 298 11.23 -24.75 -15.77
N VAL A 299 11.09 -25.20 -14.54
CA VAL A 299 10.79 -24.33 -13.40
C VAL A 299 12.10 -23.95 -12.71
N GLY A 300 12.24 -22.67 -12.41
CA GLY A 300 13.30 -22.15 -11.57
C GLY A 300 12.79 -21.23 -10.50
N GLN A 301 13.65 -20.90 -9.56
CA GLN A 301 13.35 -19.93 -8.52
C GLN A 301 14.15 -18.65 -8.76
N VAL A 302 13.49 -17.52 -8.58
CA VAL A 302 14.12 -16.19 -8.59
C VAL A 302 13.89 -15.49 -7.28
N GLU A 303 14.92 -14.82 -6.78
CA GLU A 303 14.76 -13.77 -5.77
C GLU A 303 14.43 -12.47 -6.47
N HIS A 304 13.52 -11.67 -5.93
CA HIS A 304 13.14 -10.38 -6.51
C HIS A 304 12.76 -9.38 -5.41
N ARG A 305 12.75 -8.08 -5.73
CA ARG A 305 12.35 -7.04 -4.78
C ARG A 305 10.84 -7.06 -4.55
N ARG A 306 10.07 -7.00 -5.64
CA ARG A 306 8.60 -7.01 -5.65
C ARG A 306 8.08 -7.38 -7.04
N TRP A 307 6.77 -7.53 -7.14
CA TRP A 307 6.04 -7.49 -8.42
C TRP A 307 5.64 -6.04 -8.73
N THR A 308 5.74 -5.64 -10.00
CA THR A 308 5.15 -4.39 -10.50
C THR A 308 3.65 -4.60 -10.73
N ALA A 309 2.90 -3.50 -10.83
CA ALA A 309 1.47 -3.57 -11.15
C ALA A 309 1.21 -4.20 -12.53
N THR A 310 2.16 -4.09 -13.45
CA THR A 310 2.14 -4.72 -14.78
C THR A 310 2.55 -6.20 -14.78
N GLY A 311 2.74 -6.82 -13.60
CA GLY A 311 3.10 -8.23 -13.52
C GLY A 311 4.55 -8.56 -13.85
N LEU A 312 5.48 -7.61 -13.71
CA LEU A 312 6.92 -7.85 -13.89
C LEU A 312 7.64 -7.97 -12.55
N LEU A 313 8.67 -8.80 -12.50
CA LEU A 313 9.55 -8.92 -11.34
C LEU A 313 10.57 -7.78 -11.32
N GLU A 314 10.62 -7.01 -10.23
CA GLU A 314 11.60 -5.94 -10.05
C GLU A 314 12.94 -6.51 -9.54
N ARG A 315 14.00 -6.32 -10.33
CA ARG A 315 15.38 -6.77 -10.05
C ARG A 315 15.48 -8.27 -9.72
N PRO A 316 15.05 -9.17 -10.62
CA PRO A 316 15.12 -10.61 -10.36
C PRO A 316 16.55 -11.14 -10.43
N THR A 317 16.86 -12.09 -9.55
CA THR A 317 18.13 -12.81 -9.46
C THR A 317 17.86 -14.32 -9.44
N TRP A 318 18.50 -15.04 -10.36
CA TRP A 318 18.34 -16.48 -10.49
C TRP A 318 18.90 -17.24 -9.28
N GLN A 319 18.13 -18.18 -8.74
CA GLN A 319 18.49 -19.02 -7.59
C GLN A 319 18.64 -20.50 -7.93
N GLY A 320 18.45 -20.88 -9.20
CA GLY A 320 18.55 -22.27 -9.67
C GLY A 320 17.23 -22.89 -10.11
N LEU A 321 17.33 -24.08 -10.69
CA LEU A 321 16.18 -24.89 -11.10
C LEU A 321 15.44 -25.47 -9.89
N ARG A 322 14.17 -25.82 -10.08
CA ARG A 322 13.32 -26.48 -9.09
C ARG A 322 12.64 -27.72 -9.69
N PRO A 323 12.53 -28.82 -8.94
CA PRO A 323 11.84 -30.03 -9.38
C PRO A 323 10.31 -29.85 -9.23
N SER A 324 9.77 -28.78 -9.80
CA SER A 324 8.36 -28.39 -9.71
C SER A 324 7.71 -28.53 -11.09
N HIS A 325 6.43 -28.86 -11.14
CA HIS A 325 5.71 -28.94 -12.42
C HIS A 325 5.32 -27.52 -12.88
N PRO A 326 5.51 -27.14 -14.16
CA PRO A 326 5.20 -25.78 -14.63
C PRO A 326 3.79 -25.30 -14.28
N ALA A 327 2.78 -26.16 -14.37
CA ALA A 327 1.39 -25.82 -14.05
C ALA A 327 1.14 -25.50 -12.56
N THR A 328 2.07 -25.82 -11.66
CA THR A 328 1.97 -25.49 -10.22
C THR A 328 2.53 -24.12 -9.89
N VAL A 329 3.24 -23.49 -10.83
CA VAL A 329 3.80 -22.15 -10.66
C VAL A 329 2.66 -21.14 -10.69
N ALA A 330 2.47 -20.42 -9.60
CA ALA A 330 1.48 -19.35 -9.50
C ALA A 330 2.15 -18.01 -9.19
N ALA A 331 1.71 -16.96 -9.87
CA ALA A 331 1.96 -15.60 -9.40
C ALA A 331 1.04 -15.31 -8.20
N PRO A 332 1.47 -14.46 -7.24
CA PRO A 332 0.55 -13.94 -6.25
C PRO A 332 -0.58 -13.18 -6.95
N VAL A 333 -1.77 -13.17 -6.33
CA VAL A 333 -2.84 -12.26 -6.75
C VAL A 333 -2.33 -10.84 -6.55
N LEU A 334 -1.88 -10.23 -7.63
CA LEU A 334 -1.54 -8.82 -7.65
C LEU A 334 -2.87 -8.10 -7.61
N ALA A 335 -3.11 -7.29 -6.56
CA ALA A 335 -4.19 -6.32 -6.62
C ALA A 335 -3.98 -5.54 -7.93
N ALA A 336 -5.02 -5.48 -8.77
CA ALA A 336 -4.95 -4.79 -10.04
C ALA A 336 -4.32 -3.40 -9.83
N PRO A 337 -3.52 -2.89 -10.79
CA PRO A 337 -3.18 -1.48 -10.76
C PRO A 337 -4.48 -0.71 -10.56
N VAL A 338 -4.49 0.21 -9.60
CA VAL A 338 -5.37 1.36 -9.73
C VAL A 338 -4.97 1.98 -11.06
N VAL A 339 -5.77 1.75 -12.09
CA VAL A 339 -5.65 2.46 -13.35
C VAL A 339 -6.06 3.88 -13.00
N ASP A 340 -5.08 4.72 -12.66
CA ASP A 340 -5.23 6.15 -12.86
C ASP A 340 -5.42 6.29 -14.38
N THR A 341 -6.65 6.54 -14.81
CA THR A 341 -7.02 6.79 -16.22
C THR A 341 -6.33 8.03 -16.83
N ASP A 342 -5.39 8.65 -16.10
CA ASP A 342 -4.55 9.75 -16.56
C ASP A 342 -3.20 9.26 -17.16
N LEU A 343 -3.03 7.94 -17.40
CA LEU A 343 -1.74 7.33 -17.79
C LEU A 343 -1.51 7.10 -19.30
N GLU A 344 -2.34 7.65 -20.19
CA GLU A 344 -2.00 7.76 -21.61
C GLU A 344 -2.13 9.21 -22.06
N LEU A 345 -0.97 9.87 -22.24
CA LEU A 345 -0.68 11.01 -23.13
C LEU A 345 0.57 11.69 -22.54
N ASP A 346 1.76 11.25 -22.98
CA ASP A 346 2.95 12.09 -23.18
C ASP A 346 4.14 11.21 -23.58
N GLU A 347 4.01 10.58 -24.75
CA GLU A 347 5.14 10.34 -25.63
C GLU A 347 4.79 11.00 -26.96
N LEU A 348 5.15 12.28 -27.11
CA LEU A 348 5.67 12.91 -28.32
C LEU A 348 5.81 14.43 -28.10
N GLU A 349 6.86 14.99 -28.71
CA GLU A 349 7.18 16.42 -28.87
C GLU A 349 8.01 17.10 -27.76
N THR A 350 9.30 16.75 -27.75
CA THR A 350 10.37 17.74 -27.56
C THR A 350 10.67 18.46 -28.89
N THR A 351 10.46 19.78 -28.99
CA THR A 351 11.25 20.69 -29.83
C THR A 351 11.16 22.13 -29.34
N ASP A 352 12.31 22.80 -29.27
CA ASP A 352 12.54 24.18 -28.84
C ASP A 352 12.08 25.27 -29.84
N GLY A 353 11.43 26.33 -29.32
CA GLY A 353 11.54 27.78 -29.67
C GLY A 353 10.86 28.37 -30.93
N PRO A 354 10.71 29.71 -31.08
CA PRO A 354 10.62 30.81 -30.10
C PRO A 354 9.42 31.82 -30.31
N GLU A 355 9.22 32.67 -29.28
CA GLU A 355 8.44 33.94 -29.10
C GLU A 355 7.49 34.59 -30.16
N ALA A 356 6.25 34.86 -29.68
CA ALA A 356 5.43 36.10 -29.70
C ALA A 356 4.68 36.58 -30.99
N PRO A 357 3.71 37.54 -30.92
CA PRO A 357 2.56 37.75 -30.01
C PRO A 357 1.23 38.15 -30.75
N GLY A 358 0.05 38.12 -30.10
CA GLY A 358 -1.15 38.85 -30.60
C GLY A 358 -2.54 38.41 -30.11
N ALA A 359 -3.24 39.33 -29.42
CA ALA A 359 -4.61 39.31 -28.88
C ALA A 359 -5.76 39.14 -29.93
N PRO A 360 -7.07 39.29 -29.59
CA PRO A 360 -7.86 38.98 -28.40
C PRO A 360 -9.09 38.08 -28.67
N ILE A 361 -9.69 37.56 -27.59
CA ILE A 361 -10.96 36.83 -27.58
C ILE A 361 -12.15 37.78 -27.79
N ARG A 362 -13.05 37.47 -28.74
CA ARG A 362 -14.40 38.06 -28.86
C ARG A 362 -15.47 37.06 -28.41
N ARG A 363 -16.35 37.53 -27.51
CA ARG A 363 -17.66 36.94 -27.18
C ARG A 363 -18.70 37.34 -28.23
N ALA A 364 -19.59 36.41 -28.60
CA ALA A 364 -20.94 36.70 -29.07
C ALA A 364 -21.82 35.46 -28.83
N GLY A 365 -22.94 35.65 -28.14
CA GLY A 365 -23.98 34.64 -27.94
C GLY A 365 -25.03 34.64 -29.05
N THR A 366 -25.96 33.68 -29.01
CA THR A 366 -27.40 33.87 -29.34
C THR A 366 -28.20 32.60 -29.07
N ASP A 367 -29.50 32.84 -28.87
CA ASP A 367 -30.56 32.00 -28.32
C ASP A 367 -31.01 30.77 -29.13
N VAL A 368 -31.43 29.75 -28.35
CA VAL A 368 -32.70 28.97 -28.39
C VAL A 368 -33.43 28.80 -29.74
N THR A 369 -33.62 27.54 -30.17
CA THR A 369 -34.94 26.95 -30.48
C THR A 369 -34.83 25.42 -30.60
N GLY A 370 -35.88 24.73 -30.14
CA GLY A 370 -35.83 23.31 -29.77
C GLY A 370 -35.80 22.29 -30.89
N ARG A 371 -35.29 21.10 -30.53
CA ARG A 371 -35.68 19.80 -31.09
C ARG A 371 -35.33 18.71 -30.09
N ARG A 372 -36.27 17.78 -29.87
CA ARG A 372 -35.99 16.48 -29.23
C ARG A 372 -34.96 15.73 -30.08
N SER A 373 -33.87 15.31 -29.47
CA SER A 373 -32.96 14.28 -30.01
C SER A 373 -32.26 13.59 -28.85
N ASP A 374 -32.24 12.26 -28.88
CA ASP A 374 -31.35 11.42 -28.08
C ASP A 374 -29.91 11.95 -28.14
N ALA A 375 -29.34 12.27 -26.98
CA ALA A 375 -27.92 12.61 -26.83
C ALA A 375 -27.39 12.10 -25.48
N PRO A 376 -26.10 11.73 -25.40
CA PRO A 376 -25.49 11.16 -24.19
C PRO A 376 -25.36 12.22 -23.08
N LEU A 377 -25.37 11.75 -21.84
CA LEU A 377 -25.18 12.56 -20.63
C LEU A 377 -23.84 13.33 -20.68
N ASP A 378 -23.91 14.64 -20.44
CA ASP A 378 -22.78 15.57 -20.29
C ASP A 378 -22.03 15.29 -18.96
N PRO A 379 -20.72 14.95 -18.97
CA PRO A 379 -19.96 14.71 -17.75
C PRO A 379 -19.63 15.96 -16.93
N SER A 380 -20.00 17.17 -17.35
CA SER A 380 -19.50 18.41 -16.76
C SER A 380 -20.38 19.09 -15.71
N ILE A 381 -21.44 18.44 -15.19
CA ILE A 381 -22.24 18.97 -14.07
C ILE A 381 -22.20 18.01 -12.87
N VAL A 382 -21.01 17.82 -12.31
CA VAL A 382 -20.88 17.51 -10.88
C VAL A 382 -19.80 18.44 -10.35
N ALA A 383 -20.20 19.43 -9.56
CA ALA A 383 -19.25 20.25 -8.82
C ALA A 383 -18.30 19.33 -8.04
N ALA A 384 -16.99 19.54 -8.19
CA ALA A 384 -16.00 18.82 -7.41
C ALA A 384 -16.37 18.94 -5.91
N PRO A 385 -16.45 17.82 -5.16
CA PRO A 385 -16.82 17.86 -3.76
C PRO A 385 -15.84 18.76 -3.02
N SER A 386 -16.35 19.61 -2.12
CA SER A 386 -15.47 20.52 -1.38
C SER A 386 -14.50 19.71 -0.50
N PRO A 387 -13.32 20.25 -0.15
CA PRO A 387 -12.41 19.58 0.78
C PRO A 387 -13.09 19.20 2.10
N ALA A 388 -14.07 19.99 2.54
CA ALA A 388 -14.90 19.70 3.72
C ALA A 388 -15.86 18.52 3.51
N ASP A 389 -16.37 18.29 2.30
CA ASP A 389 -17.21 17.14 1.96
C ASP A 389 -16.38 15.86 1.86
N VAL A 390 -15.15 15.95 1.35
CA VAL A 390 -14.19 14.83 1.36
C VAL A 390 -13.72 14.54 2.79
N GLU A 391 -13.42 15.56 3.59
CA GLU A 391 -13.04 15.43 4.99
C GLU A 391 -14.20 14.91 5.86
N SER A 392 -15.44 15.33 5.59
CA SER A 392 -16.66 14.80 6.22
C SER A 392 -16.94 13.37 5.78
N ALA A 393 -16.77 13.05 4.50
CA ALA A 393 -16.90 11.70 3.95
C ALA A 393 -15.79 10.74 4.42
N LEU A 394 -14.62 11.26 4.83
CA LEU A 394 -13.55 10.50 5.46
C LEU A 394 -13.77 10.38 6.99
N ARG A 395 -14.25 11.44 7.65
CA ARG A 395 -14.64 11.44 9.07
C ARG A 395 -15.88 10.58 9.38
N SER A 396 -16.72 10.33 8.38
CA SER A 396 -17.98 9.58 8.47
C SER A 396 -17.80 8.04 8.38
N ARG A 397 -16.62 7.54 7.97
CA ARG A 397 -16.45 6.11 7.65
C ARG A 397 -16.16 5.21 8.85
N PHE A 398 -15.92 5.78 10.03
CA PHE A 398 -15.81 5.02 11.27
C PHE A 398 -16.49 5.76 12.41
N SER A 399 -17.21 5.04 13.26
CA SER A 399 -17.57 5.58 14.56
C SER A 399 -16.28 5.82 15.37
N ALA A 400 -16.01 7.07 15.78
CA ALA A 400 -14.89 7.39 16.67
C ALA A 400 -14.87 6.51 17.95
N HIS A 401 -16.05 6.02 18.34
CA HIS A 401 -16.25 5.07 19.42
C HIS A 401 -15.66 3.68 19.13
N PHE A 402 -15.78 3.15 17.90
CA PHE A 402 -15.19 1.87 17.51
C PHE A 402 -13.67 1.88 17.67
N VAL A 403 -13.02 2.95 17.20
CA VAL A 403 -11.56 3.13 17.31
C VAL A 403 -11.13 3.13 18.78
N HIS A 404 -11.78 3.94 19.62
CA HIS A 404 -11.47 4.01 21.05
C HIS A 404 -11.68 2.67 21.75
N ASN A 405 -12.79 2.01 21.48
CA ASN A 405 -13.13 0.75 22.13
C ASN A 405 -12.20 -0.38 21.74
N THR A 406 -11.84 -0.46 20.45
CA THR A 406 -10.90 -1.45 19.94
C THR A 406 -9.53 -1.26 20.56
N LEU A 407 -9.02 -0.02 20.58
CA LEU A 407 -7.72 0.29 21.21
C LEU A 407 -7.73 0.04 22.71
N THR A 408 -8.85 0.32 23.40
CA THR A 408 -9.00 0.03 24.84
C THR A 408 -9.00 -1.47 25.11
N ALA A 409 -9.71 -2.25 24.30
CA ALA A 409 -9.72 -3.71 24.39
C ALA A 409 -8.30 -4.26 24.16
N ILE A 410 -7.63 -3.83 23.09
CA ILE A 410 -6.23 -4.18 22.79
C ILE A 410 -5.31 -3.83 23.97
N ALA A 411 -5.41 -2.62 24.52
CA ALA A 411 -4.60 -2.17 25.65
C ALA A 411 -4.78 -3.06 26.88
N SER A 412 -5.98 -3.60 27.10
CA SER A 412 -6.24 -4.55 28.20
C SER A 412 -5.47 -5.86 28.04
N TYR A 413 -5.28 -6.34 26.79
CA TYR A 413 -4.51 -7.56 26.49
C TYR A 413 -3.00 -7.35 26.55
N VAL A 414 -2.48 -6.12 26.43
CA VAL A 414 -1.02 -5.87 26.38
C VAL A 414 -0.27 -6.45 27.58
N ARG A 415 -0.90 -6.47 28.78
CA ARG A 415 -0.28 -7.05 29.98
C ARG A 415 -0.59 -8.53 30.21
N THR A 416 -1.77 -8.99 29.82
CA THR A 416 -2.27 -10.33 30.14
C THR A 416 -2.02 -11.35 29.04
N ASP A 417 -2.07 -10.92 27.78
CA ASP A 417 -1.78 -11.72 26.59
C ASP A 417 -1.18 -10.83 25.48
N PRO A 418 0.14 -10.56 25.54
CA PRO A 418 0.82 -9.74 24.54
C PRO A 418 0.80 -10.34 23.13
N GLY A 419 0.59 -11.65 23.01
CA GLY A 419 0.43 -12.34 21.73
C GLY A 419 -0.88 -11.94 21.07
N ARG A 420 -1.99 -12.11 21.80
CA ARG A 420 -3.32 -11.70 21.35
C ARG A 420 -3.42 -10.21 21.08
N ALA A 421 -2.81 -9.37 21.92
CA ALA A 421 -2.76 -7.91 21.69
C ALA A 421 -2.11 -7.57 20.34
N ARG A 422 -1.06 -8.28 19.95
CA ARG A 422 -0.35 -8.07 18.67
C ARG A 422 -1.17 -8.54 17.48
N GLU A 423 -1.88 -9.65 17.62
CA GLU A 423 -2.85 -10.11 16.61
C GLU A 423 -3.93 -9.06 16.40
N LEU A 424 -4.58 -8.60 17.47
CA LEU A 424 -5.65 -7.61 17.40
C LEU A 424 -5.17 -6.25 16.85
N LEU A 425 -3.95 -5.81 17.19
CA LEU A 425 -3.33 -4.64 16.56
C LEU A 425 -3.13 -4.83 15.06
N THR A 426 -2.74 -6.03 14.64
CA THR A 426 -2.58 -6.37 13.22
C THR A 426 -3.92 -6.36 12.51
N GLU A 427 -4.94 -6.99 13.09
CA GLU A 427 -6.30 -6.99 12.54
C GLU A 427 -6.88 -5.57 12.46
N PHE A 428 -6.64 -4.73 13.47
CA PHE A 428 -7.07 -3.33 13.46
C PHE A 428 -6.37 -2.51 12.37
N ALA A 429 -5.06 -2.68 12.20
CA ALA A 429 -4.30 -2.03 11.14
C ALA A 429 -4.76 -2.47 9.74
N ASP A 430 -5.09 -3.75 9.57
CA ASP A 430 -5.55 -4.27 8.30
C ASP A 430 -6.99 -3.87 7.97
N PHE A 431 -7.88 -3.91 8.97
CA PHE A 431 -9.25 -3.41 8.86
C PHE A 431 -9.30 -1.93 8.49
N THR A 432 -8.47 -1.11 9.14
CA THR A 432 -8.39 0.33 8.83
C THR A 432 -7.90 0.57 7.40
N ARG A 433 -6.83 -0.11 6.95
CA ARG A 433 -6.36 -0.01 5.56
C ARG A 433 -7.43 -0.34 4.53
N TYR A 434 -8.17 -1.43 4.74
CA TYR A 434 -9.26 -1.81 3.82
C TYR A 434 -10.35 -0.72 3.78
N SER A 435 -10.74 -0.23 4.95
CA SER A 435 -11.81 0.75 5.13
C SER A 435 -11.49 2.16 4.61
N PHE A 436 -10.20 2.49 4.46
CA PHE A 436 -9.73 3.74 3.83
C PHE A 436 -9.49 3.65 2.32
N ARG A 437 -9.80 2.52 1.66
CA ARG A 437 -9.71 2.42 0.19
C ARG A 437 -10.62 3.45 -0.49
N SER A 438 -10.12 4.07 -1.57
CA SER A 438 -10.89 4.99 -2.41
C SER A 438 -12.10 4.28 -3.02
N GLY A 439 -13.29 4.89 -2.93
CA GLY A 439 -14.58 4.26 -3.24
C GLY A 439 -14.95 4.13 -4.71
N GLY A 440 -13.99 3.86 -5.61
CA GLY A 440 -14.21 3.80 -7.06
C GLY A 440 -14.06 2.42 -7.71
N GLU A 441 -13.43 1.45 -7.04
CA GLU A 441 -13.08 0.14 -7.63
C GLU A 441 -13.93 -1.00 -7.04
N MET A 442 -14.43 -1.90 -7.90
CA MET A 442 -15.11 -3.13 -7.46
C MET A 442 -14.14 -4.03 -6.66
N THR A 443 -14.68 -4.78 -5.72
CA THR A 443 -13.96 -5.79 -4.91
C THR A 443 -14.66 -7.14 -5.01
N THR A 444 -14.11 -8.19 -4.39
CA THR A 444 -14.74 -9.51 -4.40
C THR A 444 -15.61 -9.72 -3.15
N VAL A 445 -16.64 -10.55 -3.26
CA VAL A 445 -17.43 -10.99 -2.10
C VAL A 445 -16.52 -11.61 -1.03
N GLY A 446 -15.50 -12.36 -1.44
CA GLY A 446 -14.49 -12.91 -0.53
C GLY A 446 -13.76 -11.85 0.27
N ASP A 447 -13.34 -10.75 -0.35
CA ASP A 447 -12.64 -9.64 0.33
C ASP A 447 -13.56 -8.89 1.30
N GLU A 448 -14.81 -8.62 0.91
CA GLU A 448 -15.81 -8.00 1.80
C GLU A 448 -16.10 -8.86 3.04
N LEU A 449 -16.27 -10.18 2.87
CA LEU A 449 -16.52 -11.10 3.98
C LEU A 449 -15.27 -11.26 4.85
N HIS A 450 -14.08 -11.31 4.26
CA HIS A 450 -12.82 -11.31 5.00
C HIS A 450 -12.69 -10.06 5.87
N ASN A 451 -13.04 -8.89 5.33
CA ASN A 451 -13.03 -7.65 6.12
C ASN A 451 -14.11 -7.64 7.22
N ALA A 452 -15.29 -8.23 6.97
CA ALA A 452 -16.32 -8.41 7.99
C ALA A 452 -15.85 -9.32 9.15
N GLU A 453 -15.16 -10.41 8.85
CA GLU A 453 -14.57 -11.30 9.85
C GLU A 453 -13.55 -10.57 10.74
N ARG A 454 -12.73 -9.70 10.15
CA ARG A 454 -11.78 -8.85 10.90
C ARG A 454 -12.48 -7.92 11.86
N TYR A 455 -13.52 -7.22 11.40
CA TYR A 455 -14.33 -6.36 12.25
C TYR A 455 -14.93 -7.14 13.43
N LEU A 456 -15.53 -8.30 13.15
CA LEU A 456 -16.14 -9.16 14.16
C LEU A 456 -15.09 -9.69 15.16
N THR A 457 -13.88 -10.02 14.71
CA THR A 457 -12.77 -10.42 15.58
C THR A 457 -12.38 -9.32 16.57
N LEU A 458 -12.34 -8.06 16.11
CA LEU A 458 -12.04 -6.89 16.94
C LEU A 458 -13.16 -6.63 17.97
N GLU A 459 -14.42 -6.73 17.55
CA GLU A 459 -15.57 -6.60 18.45
C GLU A 459 -15.67 -7.76 19.45
N GLN A 460 -15.31 -8.98 19.06
CA GLN A 460 -15.24 -10.14 19.97
C GLN A 460 -14.20 -9.95 21.06
N ALA A 461 -13.07 -9.29 20.76
CA ALA A 461 -12.08 -8.97 21.79
C ALA A 461 -12.62 -8.02 22.86
N ARG A 462 -13.60 -7.17 22.51
CA ARG A 462 -14.31 -6.25 23.41
C ARG A 462 -15.45 -6.94 24.18
N PHE A 463 -16.30 -7.67 23.47
CA PHE A 463 -17.50 -8.29 24.05
C PHE A 463 -17.23 -9.64 24.72
N GLY A 464 -16.08 -10.27 24.46
CA GLY A 464 -15.76 -11.60 24.92
C GLY A 464 -16.83 -12.61 24.48
N ALA A 465 -17.26 -13.47 25.39
CA ALA A 465 -18.27 -14.50 25.11
C ALA A 465 -19.66 -13.96 24.76
N ARG A 466 -19.93 -12.65 24.91
CA ARG A 466 -21.22 -12.03 24.56
C ARG A 466 -21.43 -11.87 23.05
N LEU A 467 -20.37 -11.87 22.24
CA LEU A 467 -20.52 -11.81 20.78
C LEU A 467 -20.04 -13.13 20.19
N ARG A 468 -20.97 -13.89 19.62
CA ARG A 468 -20.66 -15.04 18.77
C ARG A 468 -20.69 -14.57 17.32
N ALA A 469 -19.74 -14.99 16.51
CA ALA A 469 -19.76 -14.63 15.11
C ALA A 469 -19.42 -15.81 14.20
N GLU A 470 -20.10 -15.89 13.07
CA GLU A 470 -19.86 -16.88 12.04
C GLU A 470 -19.79 -16.17 10.68
N VAL A 471 -18.72 -16.44 9.92
CA VAL A 471 -18.54 -15.90 8.57
C VAL A 471 -18.22 -17.06 7.65
N ALA A 472 -19.00 -17.25 6.59
CA ALA A 472 -18.70 -18.25 5.58
C ALA A 472 -19.06 -17.79 4.16
N VAL A 473 -18.21 -18.15 3.21
CA VAL A 473 -18.37 -17.85 1.79
C VAL A 473 -18.27 -19.15 1.00
N ALA A 474 -19.29 -19.44 0.19
CA ALA A 474 -19.24 -20.60 -0.69
C ALA A 474 -18.18 -20.38 -1.80
N PRO A 475 -17.36 -21.39 -2.14
CA PRO A 475 -16.25 -21.23 -3.10
C PRO A 475 -16.66 -20.60 -4.43
N GLU A 476 -17.84 -20.96 -4.94
CA GLU A 476 -18.40 -20.52 -6.22
C GLU A 476 -18.74 -19.03 -6.28
N VAL A 477 -19.04 -18.39 -5.14
CA VAL A 477 -19.36 -16.96 -5.08
C VAL A 477 -18.20 -16.12 -4.56
N ARG A 478 -17.10 -16.73 -4.12
CA ARG A 478 -15.96 -16.03 -3.51
C ARG A 478 -15.39 -14.95 -4.42
N GLY A 479 -15.34 -15.20 -5.73
CA GLY A 479 -14.82 -14.28 -6.76
C GLY A 479 -15.85 -13.34 -7.39
N VAL A 480 -17.11 -13.35 -6.95
CA VAL A 480 -18.14 -12.45 -7.49
C VAL A 480 -17.80 -11.00 -7.14
N LEU A 481 -17.96 -10.11 -8.10
CA LEU A 481 -17.65 -8.70 -7.93
C LEU A 481 -18.80 -7.95 -7.22
N VAL A 482 -18.43 -7.09 -6.28
CA VAL A 482 -19.32 -6.20 -5.52
C VAL A 482 -18.69 -4.83 -5.35
N PRO A 483 -19.49 -3.77 -5.19
CA PRO A 483 -18.96 -2.49 -4.72
C PRO A 483 -18.33 -2.65 -3.34
N PRO A 484 -17.26 -1.90 -3.03
CA PRO A 484 -16.64 -1.97 -1.71
C PRO A 484 -17.57 -1.39 -0.64
N PHE A 485 -17.43 -1.93 0.57
CA PHE A 485 -18.17 -1.54 1.77
C PHE A 485 -19.69 -1.74 1.65
N VAL A 486 -20.12 -2.87 1.10
CA VAL A 486 -21.54 -3.29 1.08
C VAL A 486 -21.88 -4.24 2.23
N VAL A 487 -20.89 -4.97 2.75
CA VAL A 487 -21.09 -5.91 3.87
C VAL A 487 -20.74 -5.26 5.20
N ALA A 488 -19.60 -4.56 5.28
CA ALA A 488 -19.10 -3.99 6.54
C ALA A 488 -20.11 -3.08 7.26
N PRO A 489 -20.86 -2.17 6.60
CA PRO A 489 -21.86 -1.34 7.27
C PRO A 489 -23.04 -2.15 7.85
N LEU A 490 -23.39 -3.27 7.23
CA LEU A 490 -24.47 -4.14 7.73
C LEU A 490 -24.02 -4.88 8.98
N VAL A 491 -22.77 -5.34 9.00
CA VAL A 491 -22.17 -6.01 10.16
C VAL A 491 -21.99 -5.04 11.33
N GLU A 492 -21.55 -3.81 11.07
CA GLU A 492 -21.50 -2.75 12.09
C GLU A 492 -22.89 -2.50 12.68
N ASN A 493 -23.93 -2.43 11.85
CA ASN A 493 -25.30 -2.26 12.32
C ASN A 493 -25.76 -3.45 13.18
N ALA A 494 -25.47 -4.68 12.75
CA ALA A 494 -25.80 -5.90 13.49
C ALA A 494 -25.18 -5.88 14.90
N VAL A 495 -23.90 -5.51 15.02
CA VAL A 495 -23.24 -5.42 16.32
C VAL A 495 -23.77 -4.25 17.15
N ARG A 496 -23.83 -3.04 16.59
CA ARG A 496 -24.15 -1.81 17.32
C ARG A 496 -25.62 -1.72 17.73
N HIS A 497 -26.53 -2.13 16.84
CA HIS A 497 -27.97 -2.01 17.06
C HIS A 497 -28.63 -3.34 17.43
N GLY A 498 -28.06 -4.47 17.00
CA GLY A 498 -28.55 -5.79 17.37
C GLY A 498 -27.97 -6.27 18.71
N ILE A 499 -26.65 -6.35 18.82
CA ILE A 499 -25.97 -7.03 19.95
C ILE A 499 -25.70 -6.12 21.15
N GLU A 500 -25.15 -4.92 20.92
CA GLU A 500 -24.73 -4.00 21.99
C GLU A 500 -25.86 -3.65 22.99
N PRO A 501 -27.12 -3.42 22.56
CA PRO A 501 -28.22 -3.13 23.47
C PRO A 501 -28.70 -4.34 24.28
N VAL A 502 -28.34 -5.56 23.90
CA VAL A 502 -28.81 -6.80 24.54
C VAL A 502 -27.81 -7.23 25.62
N PRO A 503 -28.18 -7.21 26.93
CA PRO A 503 -27.24 -7.52 28.01
C PRO A 503 -26.64 -8.93 27.92
N GLY A 504 -27.40 -9.91 27.42
CA GLY A 504 -26.92 -11.28 27.19
C GLY A 504 -25.96 -11.43 26.00
N GLY A 505 -25.83 -10.39 25.17
CA GLY A 505 -25.15 -10.49 23.88
C GLY A 505 -25.97 -11.28 22.85
N GLY A 506 -25.31 -11.83 21.85
CA GLY A 506 -25.94 -12.58 20.78
C GLY A 506 -24.96 -13.09 19.73
N ALA A 507 -25.49 -13.54 18.60
CA ALA A 507 -24.77 -14.04 17.45
C ALA A 507 -24.97 -13.14 16.23
N VAL A 508 -23.89 -12.87 15.51
CA VAL A 508 -23.91 -12.27 14.18
C VAL A 508 -23.42 -13.29 13.16
N SER A 509 -24.14 -13.47 12.08
CA SER A 509 -23.74 -14.38 11.01
C SER A 509 -23.69 -13.68 9.65
N VAL A 510 -22.65 -13.99 8.88
CA VAL A 510 -22.40 -13.42 7.55
C VAL A 510 -22.14 -14.56 6.58
N PHE A 511 -23.09 -14.77 5.67
CA PHE A 511 -23.03 -15.87 4.71
C PHE A 511 -23.12 -15.35 3.27
N ALA A 512 -22.36 -15.96 2.37
CA ALA A 512 -22.53 -15.73 0.94
C ALA A 512 -22.61 -17.07 0.19
N ALA A 513 -23.65 -17.25 -0.62
CA ALA A 513 -23.89 -18.48 -1.38
C ALA A 513 -24.53 -18.19 -2.75
N GLY A 514 -24.39 -19.13 -3.68
CA GLY A 514 -25.06 -19.09 -4.98
C GLY A 514 -26.54 -19.46 -4.88
N SER A 515 -27.38 -18.79 -5.67
CA SER A 515 -28.80 -19.09 -5.82
C SER A 515 -29.20 -18.92 -7.28
N GLY A 516 -29.05 -19.99 -8.09
CA GLY A 516 -29.25 -19.91 -9.54
C GLY A 516 -28.12 -19.11 -10.20
N SER A 517 -28.47 -18.07 -10.96
CA SER A 517 -27.52 -17.13 -11.58
C SER A 517 -26.99 -16.05 -10.64
N ASP A 518 -27.47 -16.04 -9.38
CA ASP A 518 -27.29 -14.91 -8.48
C ASP A 518 -26.41 -15.29 -7.30
N CYS A 519 -25.68 -14.31 -6.78
CA CYS A 519 -25.03 -14.38 -5.48
C CYS A 519 -25.96 -13.76 -4.44
N VAL A 520 -26.10 -14.44 -3.29
CA VAL A 520 -26.88 -13.95 -2.14
C VAL A 520 -25.96 -13.81 -0.95
N ILE A 521 -25.81 -12.58 -0.47
CA ILE A 521 -25.08 -12.25 0.77
C ILE A 521 -26.11 -11.99 1.87
N THR A 522 -25.99 -12.68 2.99
CA THR A 522 -26.88 -12.54 4.15
C THR A 522 -26.08 -12.10 5.35
N VAL A 523 -26.48 -11.00 5.97
CA VAL A 523 -25.98 -10.56 7.28
C VAL A 523 -27.14 -10.65 8.26
N SER A 524 -27.00 -11.40 9.34
CA SER A 524 -28.05 -11.52 10.34
C SER A 524 -27.55 -11.48 11.78
N ASP A 525 -28.40 -10.99 12.68
CA ASP A 525 -28.22 -11.03 14.13
C ASP A 525 -29.45 -11.65 14.82
N ASP A 526 -29.25 -12.22 16.00
CA ASP A 526 -30.32 -12.70 16.91
C ASP A 526 -30.65 -11.67 18.02
N GLY A 527 -30.31 -10.40 17.78
CA GLY A 527 -30.32 -9.33 18.78
C GLY A 527 -31.66 -8.62 18.92
N ALA A 528 -31.59 -7.32 19.22
CA ALA A 528 -32.76 -6.51 19.58
C ALA A 528 -33.84 -6.43 18.49
N GLY A 529 -33.48 -6.53 17.21
CA GLY A 529 -34.39 -6.33 16.07
C GLY A 529 -35.00 -4.92 16.01
N MET A 530 -35.80 -4.66 14.99
CA MET A 530 -36.44 -3.35 14.75
C MET A 530 -37.97 -3.44 14.81
N GLY A 531 -38.62 -2.38 15.30
CA GLY A 531 -40.08 -2.26 15.32
C GLY A 531 -40.69 -1.91 13.96
N PRO A 532 -42.02 -2.13 13.77
CA PRO A 532 -42.68 -2.00 12.46
C PRO A 532 -42.61 -0.62 11.79
N GLU A 533 -42.38 0.45 12.57
CA GLU A 533 -42.17 1.81 12.06
C GLU A 533 -40.73 2.01 11.55
N ALA A 534 -39.74 1.48 12.27
CA ALA A 534 -38.34 1.49 11.86
C ALA A 534 -38.09 0.60 10.63
N THR A 535 -38.78 -0.54 10.51
CA THR A 535 -38.74 -1.40 9.33
C THR A 535 -39.27 -0.68 8.09
N ARG A 536 -40.40 0.02 8.20
CA ARG A 536 -40.97 0.81 7.08
C ARG A 536 -40.05 1.97 6.68
N ALA A 537 -39.40 2.62 7.64
CA ALA A 537 -38.41 3.67 7.37
C ALA A 537 -37.10 3.14 6.76
N ALA A 538 -36.71 1.89 7.05
CA ALA A 538 -35.56 1.23 6.43
C ALA A 538 -35.85 0.70 5.01
N SER A 539 -37.10 0.29 4.74
CA SER A 539 -37.55 -0.18 3.42
C SER A 539 -37.89 0.97 2.46
N GLN A 540 -38.33 2.13 2.96
CA GLN A 540 -38.52 3.33 2.15
C GLN A 540 -37.17 4.01 1.95
N VAL A 541 -36.75 4.13 0.69
CA VAL A 541 -35.44 4.63 0.25
C VAL A 541 -35.33 6.15 0.41
N ASP A 542 -35.85 6.73 1.49
CA ASP A 542 -35.94 8.18 1.63
C ASP A 542 -34.94 8.70 2.68
N GLN A 543 -33.83 9.22 2.14
CA GLN A 543 -33.00 10.32 2.66
C GLN A 543 -32.67 10.43 4.15
N ARG A 544 -32.47 9.32 4.88
CA ARG A 544 -31.84 9.36 6.22
C ARG A 544 -30.56 8.54 6.29
N HIS A 545 -29.54 9.14 6.92
CA HIS A 545 -28.18 8.63 7.10
C HIS A 545 -28.16 7.34 7.93
N GLY A 546 -28.22 6.19 7.27
CA GLY A 546 -28.11 4.86 7.91
C GLY A 546 -27.39 3.86 7.00
N GLY A 547 -26.69 2.89 7.59
CA GLY A 547 -25.83 1.96 6.83
C GLY A 547 -26.56 1.15 5.75
N ILE A 548 -27.81 0.73 5.99
CA ILE A 548 -28.62 -0.04 5.02
C ILE A 548 -29.00 0.80 3.79
N ALA A 549 -29.32 2.08 3.97
CA ALA A 549 -29.69 2.98 2.88
C ALA A 549 -28.50 3.31 1.97
N GLU A 550 -27.32 3.48 2.55
CA GLU A 550 -26.06 3.66 1.81
C GLU A 550 -25.71 2.42 0.99
N VAL A 551 -25.79 1.23 1.59
CA VAL A 551 -25.59 -0.05 0.90
C VAL A 551 -26.57 -0.20 -0.26
N SER A 552 -27.86 0.11 -0.04
CA SER A 552 -28.88 0.03 -1.09
C SER A 552 -28.62 0.98 -2.26
N ARG A 553 -28.18 2.21 -1.97
CA ARG A 553 -27.82 3.20 -3.02
C ARG A 553 -26.63 2.72 -3.83
N ARG A 554 -25.61 2.18 -3.17
CA ARG A 554 -24.38 1.70 -3.81
C ARG A 554 -24.62 0.45 -4.65
N MET A 555 -25.42 -0.49 -4.16
CA MET A 555 -25.84 -1.67 -4.92
C MET A 555 -26.62 -1.30 -6.18
N ARG A 556 -27.59 -0.37 -6.08
CA ARG A 556 -28.35 0.11 -7.24
C ARG A 556 -27.51 0.90 -8.23
N ALA A 557 -26.55 1.69 -7.76
CA ALA A 557 -25.62 2.40 -8.64
C ALA A 557 -24.77 1.42 -9.47
N ALA A 558 -24.42 0.26 -8.91
CA ALA A 558 -23.58 -0.72 -9.59
C ALA A 558 -24.35 -1.73 -10.47
N PHE A 559 -25.52 -2.19 -10.03
CA PHE A 559 -26.26 -3.30 -10.67
C PHE A 559 -27.66 -2.92 -11.16
N GLY A 560 -28.09 -1.67 -10.99
CA GLY A 560 -29.41 -1.21 -11.40
C GLY A 560 -30.55 -2.05 -10.82
N SER A 561 -31.50 -2.45 -11.67
CA SER A 561 -32.65 -3.28 -11.31
C SER A 561 -32.33 -4.78 -11.15
N GLN A 562 -31.07 -5.19 -11.38
CA GLN A 562 -30.65 -6.60 -11.27
C GLN A 562 -30.23 -6.98 -9.84
N CYS A 563 -30.25 -6.04 -8.90
CA CYS A 563 -30.00 -6.30 -7.49
C CYS A 563 -31.24 -6.04 -6.63
N ASP A 564 -31.32 -6.76 -5.51
CA ASP A 564 -32.37 -6.59 -4.52
C ASP A 564 -31.77 -6.57 -3.11
N VAL A 565 -32.35 -5.75 -2.24
CA VAL A 565 -31.96 -5.62 -0.83
C VAL A 565 -33.20 -5.84 0.02
N HIS A 566 -33.25 -7.00 0.66
CA HIS A 566 -34.37 -7.39 1.51
C HIS A 566 -33.97 -7.33 2.99
N VAL A 567 -34.76 -6.64 3.80
CA VAL A 567 -34.58 -6.59 5.26
C VAL A 567 -35.75 -7.33 5.93
N ASP A 568 -35.42 -8.35 6.71
CA ASP A 568 -36.34 -9.05 7.60
C ASP A 568 -35.94 -8.75 9.04
N THR A 569 -36.87 -8.33 9.89
CA THR A 569 -36.54 -7.93 11.26
C THR A 569 -37.76 -8.04 12.16
N ARG A 570 -37.55 -8.51 13.39
CA ARG A 570 -38.60 -8.61 14.41
C ARG A 570 -38.05 -8.20 15.78
N PRO A 571 -38.78 -7.37 16.55
CA PRO A 571 -38.35 -6.98 17.89
C PRO A 571 -38.09 -8.20 18.79
N GLY A 572 -36.93 -8.23 19.43
CA GLY A 572 -36.50 -9.30 20.32
C GLY A 572 -36.12 -10.62 19.64
N VAL A 573 -36.09 -10.66 18.31
CA VAL A 573 -35.69 -11.84 17.51
C VAL A 573 -34.43 -11.55 16.68
N GLY A 574 -34.25 -10.31 16.24
CA GLY A 574 -33.08 -9.87 15.49
C GLY A 574 -33.40 -9.37 14.08
N THR A 575 -32.37 -9.15 13.27
CA THR A 575 -32.46 -8.61 11.91
C THR A 575 -31.68 -9.49 10.94
N ALA A 576 -32.21 -9.71 9.74
CA ALA A 576 -31.53 -10.35 8.62
C ALA A 576 -31.64 -9.47 7.37
N VAL A 577 -30.50 -9.04 6.85
CA VAL A 577 -30.38 -8.30 5.58
C VAL A 577 -29.84 -9.23 4.52
N ARG A 578 -30.59 -9.39 3.42
CA ARG A 578 -30.21 -10.19 2.25
C ARG A 578 -29.96 -9.29 1.06
N LEU A 579 -28.74 -9.35 0.52
CA LEU A 579 -28.35 -8.71 -0.72
C LEU A 579 -28.34 -9.78 -1.82
N ARG A 580 -29.19 -9.62 -2.83
CA ARG A 580 -29.21 -10.46 -4.03
C ARG A 580 -28.65 -9.67 -5.19
N LEU A 581 -27.69 -10.25 -5.90
CA LEU A 581 -27.03 -9.61 -7.04
C LEU A 581 -26.64 -10.65 -8.09
N PRO A 582 -26.45 -10.27 -9.35
CA PRO A 582 -26.01 -11.21 -10.37
C PRO A 582 -24.61 -11.73 -10.02
N ALA A 583 -24.36 -13.02 -10.20
CA ALA A 583 -23.05 -13.63 -9.98
C ALA A 583 -22.08 -13.28 -11.14
N VAL A 584 -21.73 -12.01 -11.26
CA VAL A 584 -20.71 -11.55 -12.20
C VAL A 584 -19.34 -11.75 -11.55
N THR A 585 -18.66 -12.81 -11.94
CA THR A 585 -17.23 -12.95 -11.65
C THR A 585 -16.44 -12.05 -12.60
N ALA A 586 -15.27 -11.56 -12.19
CA ALA A 586 -14.33 -11.00 -13.17
C ALA A 586 -14.13 -12.03 -14.29
N ALA A 587 -14.29 -11.62 -15.55
CA ALA A 587 -14.20 -12.54 -16.68
C ALA A 587 -12.84 -13.27 -16.65
N PRO A 588 -12.78 -14.61 -16.76
CA PRO A 588 -11.58 -15.25 -17.29
C PRO A 588 -11.41 -14.80 -18.76
N PRO A 589 -10.20 -14.49 -19.25
CA PRO A 589 -9.99 -14.17 -20.65
C PRO A 589 -10.64 -15.19 -21.60
N ASP A 590 -11.20 -14.67 -22.70
CA ASP A 590 -12.08 -15.44 -23.58
C ASP A 590 -11.39 -16.69 -24.18
N HIS A 591 -11.85 -17.87 -23.77
CA HIS A 591 -11.64 -19.10 -24.54
C HIS A 591 -12.48 -19.04 -25.82
N VAL A 592 -11.88 -18.62 -26.93
CA VAL A 592 -12.48 -18.77 -28.26
C VAL A 592 -12.43 -20.25 -28.66
N MET A 593 -13.58 -20.93 -28.57
CA MET A 593 -13.83 -22.22 -29.20
C MET A 593 -13.97 -22.03 -30.71
N VAL A 594 -13.07 -22.60 -31.51
CA VAL A 594 -13.27 -22.76 -32.96
C VAL A 594 -13.37 -24.24 -33.28
N GLY A 595 -14.53 -24.63 -33.80
CA GLY A 595 -14.75 -25.90 -34.50
C GLY A 595 -14.47 -25.79 -36.00
#